data_AF-A0A4R2S9X0-F1
#
_entry.id   AF-A0A4R2S9X0-F1
#
_cell.length_a   1.000
_cell.length_b   1.000
_cell.length_c   1.000
_cell.angle_alpha   90.00
_cell.angle_beta   90.00
_cell.angle_gamma   90.00
#
_symmetry.space_group_name_H-M   'P 1'
#
loop_
_entity.id
_entity.type
_entity.pdbx_description
1 polymer ?
#
loop_
_entity_poly.entity_id
_entity_poly.type
_entity_poly.pdbx_seq_one_letter_code
_entity_poly.pdbx_strand_id
1 'polypeptide(L)'
;MFANARALSAMTALSGDAKASADYAARATAIKQRVQESLWNPQFQHFTDRYQVTNAHVKYWNPIRGRELVGYVPWTFDLPDDDARYSAAWTHILKPDELAGPAGLRTVEPSYEHYMRQYRYEGTSRECQWNGPIWPFQTTQVLTGMANLLDHYNQSVVTRGDFLRLLRQYAQMHFQGGRLDLEEDYDPATGKPIVGLARSHHYFHSGFNDLIMTGVVGIRPRADDVLEINPLLTAPGTGAPIQWFRAERIPYHGHLVSVTYDADGRRFGQGAGLRVDVDGREAGRSAKLTRLTIPLPRAENAPIARAINRAVQVERTGFPKLTASSGADQEAMHDAVDGRTWFFPELVNGWTPTTTAAEQWFAINLGKPQTLSRAELAFFSDGKQFAAPSAFRLQIRRGETWEDLPTQADAPVANGITHVSWSPTAAGQVRLVVAQTAGRSVRLIEMKLF
;
A
#
# COMPACT_ATOMS: atom_id res chain seq x y z
N MET A 1 -0.29 20.34 -2.45
CA MET A 1 -0.04 21.44 -3.42
C MET A 1 1.45 21.70 -3.66
N PHE A 2 2.25 22.01 -2.63
CA PHE A 2 3.70 22.23 -2.79
C PHE A 2 4.42 21.10 -3.56
N ALA A 3 4.24 19.86 -3.11
CA ALA A 3 4.84 18.69 -3.75
C ALA A 3 4.40 18.54 -5.22
N ASN A 4 3.12 18.72 -5.52
CA ASN A 4 2.60 18.68 -6.89
C ASN A 4 3.25 19.75 -7.77
N ALA A 5 3.42 20.98 -7.26
CA ALA A 5 4.08 22.05 -8.00
C ALA A 5 5.57 21.72 -8.26
N ARG A 6 6.30 21.19 -7.27
CA ARG A 6 7.68 20.70 -7.48
C ARG A 6 7.74 19.59 -8.52
N ALA A 7 6.83 18.61 -8.46
CA ALA A 7 6.78 17.51 -9.40
C ALA A 7 6.45 17.99 -10.82
N LEU A 8 5.46 18.88 -10.98
CA LEU A 8 5.11 19.48 -12.26
C LEU A 8 6.26 20.31 -12.84
N SER A 9 6.99 21.05 -12.01
CA SER A 9 8.19 21.77 -12.43
C SER A 9 9.24 20.82 -13.01
N ALA A 10 9.50 19.68 -12.35
CA ALA A 10 10.43 18.67 -12.84
C ALA A 10 9.93 17.97 -14.11
N MET A 11 8.66 17.57 -14.16
CA MET A 11 8.08 16.88 -15.32
C MET A 11 8.06 17.76 -16.57
N THR A 12 7.72 19.04 -16.42
CA THR A 12 7.71 19.99 -17.55
C THR A 12 9.13 20.32 -18.04
N ALA A 13 10.12 20.33 -17.14
CA ALA A 13 11.53 20.40 -17.55
C ALA A 13 11.94 19.18 -18.39
N LEU A 14 11.53 17.97 -17.96
CA LEU A 14 11.79 16.73 -18.70
C LEU A 14 11.12 16.71 -20.09
N SER A 15 9.97 17.36 -20.25
CA SER A 15 9.29 17.50 -21.54
C SER A 15 9.76 18.70 -22.39
N GLY A 16 10.76 19.45 -21.94
CA GLY A 16 11.31 20.61 -22.65
C GLY A 16 10.52 21.93 -22.50
N ASP A 17 9.51 21.99 -21.63
CA ASP A 17 8.74 23.21 -21.37
C ASP A 17 9.35 24.00 -20.19
N ALA A 18 10.40 24.75 -20.51
CA ALA A 18 11.11 25.57 -19.53
C ALA A 18 10.23 26.66 -18.89
N LYS A 19 9.22 27.16 -19.62
CA LYS A 19 8.33 28.22 -19.12
C LYS A 19 7.39 27.67 -18.05
N ALA A 20 6.73 26.54 -18.31
CA ALA A 20 5.89 25.87 -17.32
C ALA A 20 6.73 25.41 -16.11
N SER A 21 7.94 24.91 -16.37
CA SER A 21 8.85 24.50 -15.29
C SER A 21 9.15 25.66 -14.33
N ALA A 22 9.49 26.83 -14.86
CA ALA A 22 9.76 28.03 -14.07
C ALA A 22 8.52 28.54 -13.32
N ASP A 23 7.33 28.52 -13.94
CA ASP A 23 6.08 28.91 -13.28
C ASP A 23 5.77 28.00 -12.08
N TYR A 24 5.83 26.68 -12.27
CA TYR A 24 5.58 25.73 -11.19
C TYR A 24 6.65 25.80 -10.09
N ALA A 25 7.90 26.06 -10.43
CA ALA A 25 8.96 26.32 -9.45
C ALA A 25 8.64 27.56 -8.59
N ALA A 26 8.25 28.67 -9.22
CA ALA A 26 7.87 29.89 -8.51
C ALA A 26 6.67 29.67 -7.58
N ARG A 27 5.66 28.90 -8.03
CA ARG A 27 4.50 28.50 -7.21
C ARG A 27 4.92 27.64 -6.01
N ALA A 28 5.82 26.68 -6.21
CA ALA A 28 6.34 25.87 -5.12
C ALA A 28 7.03 26.74 -4.06
N THR A 29 7.90 27.67 -4.47
CA THR A 29 8.56 28.63 -3.59
C THR A 29 7.54 29.48 -2.81
N ALA A 30 6.55 30.06 -3.50
CA ALA A 30 5.52 30.87 -2.87
C ALA A 30 4.66 30.08 -1.87
N ILE A 31 4.32 28.83 -2.17
CA ILE A 31 3.57 27.96 -1.24
C ILE A 31 4.43 27.63 -0.02
N LYS A 32 5.70 27.28 -0.21
CA LYS A 32 6.64 27.01 0.89
C LYS A 32 6.71 28.18 1.85
N GLN A 33 6.96 29.38 1.34
CA GLN A 33 7.00 30.61 2.14
C GLN A 33 5.71 30.82 2.94
N ARG A 34 4.55 30.73 2.27
CA ARG A 34 3.24 30.91 2.93
C ARG A 34 2.97 29.87 4.02
N VAL A 35 3.31 28.59 3.79
CA VAL A 35 3.16 27.54 4.82
C VAL A 35 4.01 27.87 6.04
N GLN A 36 5.27 28.25 5.84
CA GLN A 36 6.19 28.59 6.92
C GLN A 36 5.79 29.84 7.70
N GLU A 37 5.31 30.88 7.02
CA GLU A 37 4.89 32.14 7.64
C GLU A 37 3.53 32.03 8.32
N SER A 38 2.60 31.34 7.68
CA SER A 38 1.20 31.34 8.12
C SER A 38 0.90 30.16 9.04
N LEU A 39 1.38 28.96 8.72
CA LEU A 39 0.97 27.74 9.44
C LEU A 39 1.93 27.37 10.58
N TRP A 40 3.12 27.96 10.65
CA TRP A 40 3.97 27.79 11.82
C TRP A 40 3.36 28.50 13.03
N ASN A 41 3.07 27.73 14.08
CA ASN A 41 2.55 28.25 15.33
C ASN A 41 3.67 28.32 16.37
N PRO A 42 4.15 29.52 16.75
CA PRO A 42 5.26 29.67 17.68
C PRO A 42 4.91 29.25 19.12
N GLN A 43 3.63 29.32 19.51
CA GLN A 43 3.20 28.88 20.84
C GLN A 43 3.26 27.36 20.97
N PHE A 44 2.87 26.65 19.91
CA PHE A 44 2.96 25.19 19.89
C PHE A 44 4.32 24.67 19.44
N GLN A 45 5.15 25.51 18.80
CA GLN A 45 6.37 25.09 18.09
C GLN A 45 6.07 23.98 17.07
N HIS A 46 4.97 24.14 16.33
CA HIS A 46 4.42 23.11 15.44
C HIS A 46 3.70 23.76 14.26
N PHE A 47 3.62 23.06 13.13
CA PHE A 47 2.72 23.48 12.05
C PHE A 47 1.27 23.14 12.42
N THR A 48 0.38 24.13 12.36
CA THR A 48 -1.04 23.97 12.64
C THR A 48 -1.89 24.63 11.58
N ASP A 49 -3.02 24.00 11.28
CA ASP A 49 -4.02 24.60 10.41
C ASP A 49 -4.62 25.88 11.00
N ARG A 50 -5.28 26.65 10.14
CA ARG A 50 -6.00 27.87 10.52
C ARG A 50 -7.45 27.77 10.09
N TYR A 51 -8.35 28.33 10.89
CA TYR A 51 -9.78 28.32 10.57
C TYR A 51 -10.07 29.17 9.33
N GLN A 52 -10.80 28.60 8.37
CA GLN A 52 -11.20 29.27 7.13
C GLN A 52 -12.52 30.06 7.26
N VAL A 53 -13.14 30.06 8.45
CA VAL A 53 -14.42 30.73 8.74
C VAL A 53 -14.41 31.45 10.09
N THR A 54 -15.31 32.41 10.27
CA THR A 54 -15.69 32.98 11.58
C THR A 54 -17.09 32.52 11.93
N ASN A 55 -17.29 32.00 13.14
CA ASN A 55 -18.61 31.67 13.70
C ASN A 55 -18.59 31.83 15.24
N ALA A 56 -19.60 31.31 15.94
CA ALA A 56 -19.70 31.41 17.40
C ALA A 56 -18.56 30.71 18.17
N HIS A 57 -17.82 29.78 17.54
CA HIS A 57 -16.82 28.92 18.18
C HIS A 57 -15.38 29.16 17.69
N VAL A 58 -15.21 29.73 16.50
CA VAL A 58 -13.91 29.95 15.87
C VAL A 58 -13.86 31.30 15.16
N LYS A 59 -12.67 31.88 15.02
CA LYS A 59 -12.45 33.12 14.27
C LYS A 59 -11.56 32.83 13.06
N TYR A 60 -11.90 33.43 11.92
CA TYR A 60 -11.12 33.32 10.70
C TYR A 60 -9.64 33.58 10.97
N TRP A 61 -8.81 32.73 10.41
CA TRP A 61 -7.35 32.81 10.44
C TRP A 61 -6.69 32.59 11.81
N ASN A 62 -7.44 32.39 12.88
CA ASN A 62 -6.86 31.90 14.13
C ASN A 62 -6.32 30.47 13.92
N PRO A 63 -5.19 30.12 14.57
CA PRO A 63 -4.72 28.74 14.56
C PRO A 63 -5.74 27.83 15.25
N ILE A 64 -5.76 26.56 14.83
CA ILE A 64 -6.45 25.51 15.59
C ILE A 64 -5.84 25.36 16.99
N ARG A 65 -6.60 24.74 17.90
CA ARG A 65 -6.32 24.75 19.34
C ARG A 65 -5.53 23.53 19.86
N GLY A 66 -4.73 22.89 19.01
CA GLY A 66 -3.89 21.77 19.41
C GLY A 66 -2.93 21.34 18.31
N ARG A 67 -1.90 20.58 18.70
CA ARG A 67 -1.02 19.92 17.74
C ARG A 67 -1.72 18.73 17.12
N GLU A 68 -1.74 18.71 15.80
CA GLU A 68 -2.21 17.58 15.03
C GLU A 68 -1.02 16.95 14.31
N LEU A 69 -1.04 15.63 14.18
CA LEU A 69 0.01 14.85 13.55
C LEU A 69 0.22 15.25 12.08
N VAL A 70 -0.80 15.85 11.44
CA VAL A 70 -0.71 16.42 10.07
C VAL A 70 0.34 17.52 9.96
N GLY A 71 0.68 18.19 11.06
CA GLY A 71 1.74 19.19 11.09
C GLY A 71 3.13 18.66 10.72
N TYR A 72 3.32 17.34 10.63
CA TYR A 72 4.56 16.73 10.12
C TYR A 72 4.58 16.44 8.61
N VAL A 73 3.42 16.49 7.93
CA VAL A 73 3.32 16.26 6.48
C VAL A 73 4.21 17.19 5.64
N PRO A 74 4.52 18.44 6.04
CA PRO A 74 5.49 19.26 5.33
C PRO A 74 6.85 18.56 5.09
N TRP A 75 7.37 17.79 6.05
CA TRP A 75 8.63 17.06 5.90
C TRP A 75 8.56 15.85 4.97
N THR A 76 7.36 15.27 4.77
CA THR A 76 7.15 14.21 3.75
C THR A 76 7.58 14.67 2.35
N PHE A 77 7.63 15.99 2.12
CA PHE A 77 7.94 16.59 0.83
C PHE A 77 9.12 17.57 0.86
N ASP A 78 9.94 17.54 1.91
CA ASP A 78 11.06 18.47 2.14
C ASP A 78 10.65 19.95 2.07
N LEU A 79 9.46 20.28 2.59
CA LEU A 79 8.94 21.65 2.54
C LEU A 79 9.69 22.58 3.50
N PRO A 80 9.79 22.29 4.81
CA PRO A 80 10.41 23.22 5.75
C PRO A 80 11.86 23.51 5.38
N ASP A 81 12.32 24.71 5.66
CA ASP A 81 13.75 25.04 5.65
C ASP A 81 14.48 24.22 6.72
N ASP A 82 15.76 23.96 6.47
CA ASP A 82 16.65 23.30 7.43
C ASP A 82 17.02 24.28 8.56
N ASP A 83 16.03 24.54 9.42
CA ASP A 83 16.06 25.46 10.54
C ASP A 83 15.67 24.71 11.81
N ALA A 84 16.53 24.80 12.84
CA ALA A 84 16.34 24.16 14.13
C ALA A 84 14.96 24.48 14.75
N ARG A 85 14.43 25.68 14.52
CA ARG A 85 13.08 26.10 14.94
C ARG A 85 12.01 25.13 14.46
N TYR A 86 12.06 24.71 13.19
CA TYR A 86 11.08 23.78 12.65
C TYR A 86 11.34 22.36 13.16
N SER A 87 12.60 21.92 13.18
CA SER A 87 12.94 20.57 13.66
C SER A 87 12.55 20.32 15.13
N ALA A 88 12.47 21.38 15.95
CA ALA A 88 12.04 21.30 17.35
C ALA A 88 10.63 20.69 17.51
N ALA A 89 9.77 20.82 16.50
CA ALA A 89 8.45 20.20 16.47
C ALA A 89 8.53 18.69 16.69
N TRP A 90 9.56 18.02 16.17
CA TRP A 90 9.75 16.58 16.30
C TRP A 90 9.98 16.09 17.73
N THR A 91 10.15 16.98 18.71
CA THR A 91 10.09 16.57 20.13
C THR A 91 8.70 16.03 20.50
N HIS A 92 7.64 16.55 19.88
CA HIS A 92 6.26 16.24 20.27
C HIS A 92 5.83 14.81 19.93
N ILE A 93 6.43 14.21 18.90
CA ILE A 93 6.15 12.82 18.48
C ILE A 93 6.74 11.77 19.45
N LEU A 94 7.60 12.19 20.37
CA LEU A 94 8.24 11.34 21.37
C LEU A 94 7.62 11.48 22.76
N LYS A 95 6.80 12.50 22.99
CA LYS A 95 6.25 12.85 24.30
C LYS A 95 4.91 12.13 24.59
N PRO A 96 4.80 11.35 25.68
CA PRO A 96 3.61 10.56 25.99
C PRO A 96 2.33 11.36 26.24
N ASP A 97 2.48 12.58 26.75
CA ASP A 97 1.43 13.55 27.04
C ASP A 97 1.05 14.42 25.82
N GLU A 98 1.75 14.25 24.71
CA GLU A 98 1.49 14.93 23.43
C GLU A 98 1.17 13.87 22.36
N LEU A 99 1.95 13.73 21.29
CA LEU A 99 1.57 12.90 20.13
C LEU A 99 1.98 11.41 20.26
N ALA A 100 2.83 11.05 21.23
CA ALA A 100 3.31 9.68 21.38
C ALA A 100 2.35 8.79 22.20
N GLY A 101 1.53 7.98 21.53
CA GLY A 101 0.70 6.98 22.20
C GLY A 101 1.46 5.68 22.52
N PRO A 102 1.04 4.95 23.58
CA PRO A 102 1.60 3.64 23.91
C PRO A 102 1.57 2.63 22.75
N ALA A 103 0.53 2.67 21.91
CA ALA A 103 0.34 1.76 20.79
C ALA A 103 0.58 2.38 19.40
N GLY A 104 0.85 3.69 19.31
CA GLY A 104 1.09 4.39 18.04
C GLY A 104 0.94 5.90 18.18
N LEU A 105 1.09 6.61 17.06
CA LEU A 105 1.03 8.07 17.03
C LEU A 105 -0.41 8.57 17.02
N ARG A 106 -0.73 9.49 17.93
CA ARG A 106 -2.06 10.11 18.00
C ARG A 106 -2.22 11.10 16.86
N THR A 107 -3.39 11.10 16.20
CA THR A 107 -3.71 12.13 15.19
C THR A 107 -3.80 13.54 15.79
N VAL A 108 -4.19 13.66 17.06
CA VAL A 108 -4.24 14.92 17.83
C VAL A 108 -3.76 14.67 19.26
N GLU A 109 -3.08 15.64 19.87
CA GLU A 109 -2.60 15.54 21.24
C GLU A 109 -3.73 15.52 22.30
N PRO A 110 -3.53 14.85 23.46
CA PRO A 110 -4.53 14.75 24.54
C PRO A 110 -5.01 16.08 25.14
N SER A 111 -4.24 17.16 25.03
CA SER A 111 -4.62 18.48 25.53
C SER A 111 -5.74 19.14 24.73
N TYR A 112 -6.09 18.61 23.55
CA TYR A 112 -7.20 19.12 22.76
C TYR A 112 -8.55 18.77 23.39
N GLU A 113 -9.44 19.75 23.52
CA GLU A 113 -10.74 19.65 24.21
C GLU A 113 -11.71 18.58 23.66
N HIS A 114 -11.47 18.11 22.43
CA HIS A 114 -12.27 17.06 21.81
C HIS A 114 -11.46 15.81 21.51
N TYR A 115 -10.33 15.62 22.19
CA TYR A 115 -9.50 14.43 22.04
C TYR A 115 -10.31 13.14 22.23
N MET A 116 -10.23 12.22 21.26
CA MET A 116 -10.93 10.93 21.21
C MET A 116 -12.47 11.01 21.30
N ARG A 117 -13.07 12.21 21.17
CA ARG A 117 -14.53 12.38 21.22
C ARG A 117 -15.18 11.69 20.03
N GLN A 118 -16.20 10.88 20.31
CA GLN A 118 -16.97 10.18 19.28
C GLN A 118 -18.15 11.05 18.85
N TYR A 119 -18.17 11.41 17.56
CA TYR A 119 -19.33 12.02 16.91
C TYR A 119 -19.97 10.93 16.06
N ARG A 120 -21.23 10.59 16.33
CA ARG A 120 -21.91 9.48 15.68
C ARG A 120 -22.93 10.01 14.71
N TYR A 121 -22.95 9.43 13.51
CA TYR A 121 -23.94 9.75 12.48
C TYR A 121 -24.79 8.53 12.13
N GLU A 122 -24.35 7.30 12.47
CA GLU A 122 -25.07 6.05 12.23
C GLU A 122 -24.95 5.07 13.41
N GLY A 123 -26.06 4.85 14.13
CA GLY A 123 -26.15 3.82 15.18
C GLY A 123 -25.34 4.13 16.46
N THR A 124 -24.88 3.06 17.12
CA THR A 124 -24.23 3.13 18.45
C THR A 124 -22.75 2.76 18.46
N SER A 125 -22.23 2.25 17.33
CA SER A 125 -20.83 1.87 17.17
C SER A 125 -19.90 3.09 17.26
N ARG A 126 -18.63 2.84 17.57
CA ARG A 126 -17.59 3.86 17.42
C ARG A 126 -17.32 4.06 15.93
N GLU A 127 -17.05 5.29 15.53
CA GLU A 127 -16.90 5.69 14.14
C GLU A 127 -15.51 6.29 13.87
N CYS A 128 -15.20 6.45 12.58
CA CYS A 128 -13.93 6.96 12.07
C CYS A 128 -13.73 8.43 12.48
N GLN A 129 -12.93 8.68 13.52
CA GLN A 129 -12.62 10.04 13.98
C GLN A 129 -11.13 10.34 13.84
N TRP A 130 -10.79 11.60 13.52
CA TRP A 130 -9.41 12.05 13.32
C TRP A 130 -8.90 12.94 14.46
N ASN A 131 -9.57 12.90 15.61
CA ASN A 131 -9.32 13.78 16.76
C ASN A 131 -8.53 13.08 17.88
N GLY A 132 -7.62 12.15 17.56
CA GLY A 132 -6.89 11.39 18.57
C GLY A 132 -6.50 9.97 18.18
N PRO A 133 -7.38 9.18 17.51
CA PRO A 133 -7.05 7.82 17.10
C PRO A 133 -5.75 7.73 16.30
N ILE A 134 -5.11 6.57 16.35
CA ILE A 134 -3.99 6.29 15.45
C ILE A 134 -4.56 5.91 14.09
N TRP A 135 -4.07 6.55 13.05
CA TRP A 135 -4.39 6.20 11.66
C TRP A 135 -3.13 5.70 10.95
N PRO A 136 -3.12 4.49 10.38
CA PRO A 136 -2.04 3.99 9.52
C PRO A 136 -1.70 4.96 8.39
N PHE A 137 -2.70 5.63 7.82
CA PHE A 137 -2.53 6.67 6.80
C PHE A 137 -1.57 7.78 7.28
N GLN A 138 -1.89 8.39 8.42
CA GLN A 138 -1.09 9.49 8.98
C GLN A 138 0.27 9.00 9.47
N THR A 139 0.30 7.80 10.06
CA THR A 139 1.54 7.15 10.52
C THR A 139 2.50 6.95 9.35
N THR A 140 1.99 6.55 8.19
CA THR A 140 2.77 6.45 6.95
C THR A 140 3.41 7.79 6.60
N GLN A 141 2.61 8.85 6.48
CA GLN A 141 3.10 10.17 6.08
C GLN A 141 4.19 10.70 7.01
N VAL A 142 3.98 10.54 8.32
CA VAL A 142 4.89 11.04 9.35
C VAL A 142 6.18 10.25 9.39
N LEU A 143 6.14 8.92 9.24
CA LEU A 143 7.35 8.10 9.16
C LEU A 143 8.13 8.36 7.88
N THR A 144 7.45 8.63 6.75
CA THR A 144 8.12 9.13 5.54
C THR A 144 8.77 10.50 5.80
N GLY A 145 8.07 11.42 6.47
CA GLY A 145 8.62 12.72 6.85
C GLY A 145 9.81 12.62 7.80
N MET A 146 9.77 11.70 8.76
CA MET A 146 10.89 11.43 9.67
C MET A 146 12.08 10.84 8.90
N ALA A 147 11.82 9.96 7.93
CA ALA A 147 12.87 9.40 7.09
C ALA A 147 13.57 10.49 6.26
N ASN A 148 12.82 11.44 5.70
CA ASN A 148 13.38 12.60 5.00
C ASN A 148 14.14 13.54 5.94
N LEU A 149 13.58 13.82 7.14
CA LEU A 149 14.27 14.62 8.15
C LEU A 149 15.64 14.01 8.52
N LEU A 150 15.70 12.70 8.75
CA LEU A 150 16.94 12.01 9.10
C LEU A 150 17.94 11.91 7.94
N ASP A 151 17.51 12.13 6.69
CA ASP A 151 18.32 11.99 5.48
C ASP A 151 18.82 13.33 4.92
N HIS A 152 17.95 14.34 4.91
CA HIS A 152 18.14 15.61 4.21
C HIS A 152 18.39 16.81 5.14
N TYR A 153 18.04 16.71 6.43
CA TYR A 153 18.08 17.83 7.38
C TYR A 153 19.16 17.65 8.45
N ASN A 154 19.74 18.75 8.91
CA ASN A 154 20.68 18.74 10.01
C ASN A 154 19.96 18.99 11.34
N GLN A 155 19.75 17.91 12.11
CA GLN A 155 19.04 17.97 13.39
C GLN A 155 19.51 16.89 14.36
N SER A 156 19.20 17.07 15.65
CA SER A 156 19.50 16.11 16.73
C SER A 156 18.29 15.81 17.62
N VAL A 157 17.08 16.14 17.17
CA VAL A 157 15.84 16.03 17.94
C VAL A 157 15.32 14.60 17.95
N VAL A 158 15.29 13.95 16.78
CA VAL A 158 14.95 12.53 16.63
C VAL A 158 16.14 11.76 16.05
N THR A 159 16.20 10.47 16.37
CA THR A 159 17.28 9.58 15.95
C THR A 159 16.79 8.47 15.02
N ARG A 160 17.72 7.78 14.36
CA ARG A 160 17.43 6.52 13.64
C ARG A 160 16.82 5.45 14.56
N GLY A 161 17.14 5.50 15.85
CA GLY A 161 16.55 4.63 16.87
C GLY A 161 15.07 4.94 17.10
N ASP A 162 14.70 6.22 17.13
CA ASP A 162 13.29 6.64 17.24
C ASP A 162 12.47 6.22 16.03
N PHE A 163 13.02 6.42 14.82
CA PHE A 163 12.40 5.94 13.58
C PHE A 163 12.14 4.42 13.64
N LEU A 164 13.15 3.62 13.98
CA LEU A 164 13.00 2.17 14.05
C LEU A 164 12.01 1.73 15.14
N ARG A 165 11.98 2.43 16.28
CA ARG A 165 11.02 2.16 17.36
C ARG A 165 9.59 2.41 16.90
N LEU A 166 9.31 3.55 16.28
CA LEU A 166 7.98 3.89 15.77
C LEU A 166 7.57 2.98 14.60
N LEU A 167 8.49 2.63 13.71
CA LEU A 167 8.24 1.69 12.63
C LEU A 167 7.87 0.30 13.15
N ARG A 168 8.52 -0.18 14.23
CA ARG A 168 8.13 -1.44 14.90
C ARG A 168 6.76 -1.38 15.55
N GLN A 169 6.43 -0.24 16.16
CA GLN A 169 5.09 -0.01 16.70
C GLN A 169 4.03 -0.09 15.59
N TYR A 170 4.31 0.51 14.43
CA TYR A 170 3.45 0.40 13.25
C TYR A 170 3.39 -1.03 12.68
N ALA A 171 4.50 -1.75 12.64
CA ALA A 171 4.51 -3.16 12.23
C ALA A 171 3.64 -4.04 13.16
N GLN A 172 3.69 -3.81 14.47
CA GLN A 172 2.87 -4.53 15.45
C GLN A 172 1.37 -4.29 15.26
N MET A 173 0.99 -3.11 14.79
CA MET A 173 -0.41 -2.74 14.50
C MET A 173 -1.05 -3.58 13.40
N HIS A 174 -0.25 -4.14 12.49
CA HIS A 174 -0.75 -5.03 11.44
C HIS A 174 -1.28 -6.36 11.98
N PHE A 175 -1.10 -6.65 13.27
CA PHE A 175 -1.54 -7.88 13.90
C PHE A 175 -2.76 -7.65 14.79
N GLN A 176 -3.88 -8.32 14.49
CA GLN A 176 -4.98 -8.52 15.43
C GLN A 176 -4.82 -9.91 16.09
N GLY A 177 -4.24 -9.92 17.27
CA GLY A 177 -3.81 -11.16 17.93
C GLY A 177 -2.71 -11.86 17.12
N GLY A 178 -2.98 -13.07 16.63
CA GLY A 178 -2.03 -13.84 15.81
C GLY A 178 -2.22 -13.68 14.30
N ARG A 179 -3.16 -12.85 13.84
CA ARG A 179 -3.54 -12.71 12.43
C ARG A 179 -3.09 -11.37 11.87
N LEU A 180 -2.61 -11.38 10.63
CA LEU A 180 -2.38 -10.15 9.87
C LEU A 180 -3.74 -9.58 9.45
N ASP A 181 -4.05 -8.40 9.95
CA ASP A 181 -5.29 -7.67 9.70
C ASP A 181 -5.08 -6.21 10.13
N LEU A 182 -4.77 -5.37 9.16
CA LEU A 182 -4.64 -3.93 9.36
C LEU A 182 -5.99 -3.27 9.02
N GLU A 183 -6.49 -2.45 9.93
CA GLU A 183 -7.79 -1.80 9.85
C GLU A 183 -7.67 -0.27 9.73
N GLU A 184 -8.81 0.42 9.77
CA GLU A 184 -8.93 1.87 9.56
C GLU A 184 -8.18 2.69 10.63
N ASP A 185 -8.56 2.55 11.90
CA ASP A 185 -8.04 3.36 13.01
C ASP A 185 -7.99 2.60 14.34
N TYR A 186 -7.12 3.05 15.23
CA TYR A 186 -6.77 2.34 16.46
C TYR A 186 -6.77 3.24 17.68
N ASP A 187 -7.15 2.66 18.82
CA ASP A 187 -7.09 3.35 20.10
C ASP A 187 -5.62 3.47 20.56
N PRO A 188 -5.10 4.69 20.80
CA PRO A 188 -3.69 4.91 21.10
C PRO A 188 -3.22 4.31 22.43
N ALA A 189 -4.14 4.06 23.37
CA ALA A 189 -3.80 3.47 24.65
C ALA A 189 -3.73 1.94 24.57
N THR A 190 -4.59 1.31 23.76
CA THR A 190 -4.74 -0.16 23.76
C THR A 190 -4.22 -0.85 22.50
N GLY A 191 -4.06 -0.11 21.39
CA GLY A 191 -3.67 -0.67 20.09
C GLY A 191 -4.75 -1.49 19.41
N LYS A 192 -6.01 -1.41 19.88
CA LYS A 192 -7.14 -2.14 19.29
C LYS A 192 -7.84 -1.29 18.23
N PRO A 193 -8.37 -1.90 17.16
CA PRO A 193 -9.23 -1.24 16.19
C PRO A 193 -10.40 -0.55 16.88
N ILE A 194 -10.74 0.67 16.44
CA ILE A 194 -11.89 1.42 16.98
C ILE A 194 -13.15 1.09 16.20
N VAL A 195 -13.09 1.20 14.87
CA VAL A 195 -14.25 0.99 13.99
C VAL A 195 -14.60 -0.48 13.89
N GLY A 196 -13.65 -1.37 13.50
CA GLY A 196 -13.87 -2.81 13.59
C GLY A 196 -15.05 -3.33 12.77
N LEU A 197 -15.45 -2.63 11.70
CA LEU A 197 -16.63 -2.99 10.91
C LEU A 197 -16.24 -3.95 9.79
N ALA A 198 -17.24 -4.59 9.16
CA ALA A 198 -16.99 -5.53 8.05
C ALA A 198 -16.18 -4.92 6.89
N ARG A 199 -16.18 -3.59 6.73
CA ARG A 199 -15.39 -2.87 5.71
C ARG A 199 -13.94 -2.59 6.12
N SER A 200 -13.59 -2.80 7.38
CA SER A 200 -12.34 -2.33 7.98
C SER A 200 -11.21 -3.34 7.83
N HIS A 201 -11.49 -4.63 7.62
CA HIS A 201 -10.44 -5.65 7.47
C HIS A 201 -9.56 -5.41 6.24
N HIS A 202 -8.25 -5.63 6.39
CA HIS A 202 -7.24 -5.50 5.31
C HIS A 202 -7.27 -4.15 4.59
N TYR A 203 -7.50 -3.07 5.33
CA TYR A 203 -7.76 -1.74 4.80
C TYR A 203 -6.53 -1.16 4.09
N PHE A 204 -6.68 -0.85 2.79
CA PHE A 204 -5.59 -0.33 1.98
C PHE A 204 -5.65 1.20 1.82
N HIS A 205 -5.40 1.90 2.92
CA HIS A 205 -5.31 3.37 2.96
C HIS A 205 -4.01 3.83 3.63
N SER A 206 -2.93 3.07 3.47
CA SER A 206 -1.63 3.38 4.08
C SER A 206 -0.49 2.69 3.35
N GLY A 207 0.76 3.04 3.68
CA GLY A 207 1.96 2.47 3.10
C GLY A 207 2.93 1.97 4.18
N PHE A 208 3.40 0.74 4.03
CA PHE A 208 4.40 0.15 4.93
C PHE A 208 5.69 -0.23 4.21
N ASN A 209 5.57 -0.94 3.08
CA ASN A 209 6.74 -1.42 2.33
C ASN A 209 7.64 -0.28 1.84
N ASP A 210 7.09 0.88 1.49
CA ASP A 210 7.91 2.03 1.12
C ASP A 210 8.83 2.48 2.27
N LEU A 211 8.32 2.52 3.51
CA LEU A 211 9.13 2.85 4.70
C LEU A 211 10.25 1.84 4.93
N ILE A 212 10.03 0.57 4.59
CA ILE A 212 11.07 -0.45 4.62
C ILE A 212 12.11 -0.18 3.53
N MET A 213 11.68 0.06 2.29
CA MET A 213 12.57 0.21 1.15
C MET A 213 13.39 1.51 1.20
N THR A 214 12.75 2.63 1.53
CA THR A 214 13.38 3.95 1.54
C THR A 214 13.99 4.30 2.89
N GLY A 215 13.45 3.78 4.01
CA GLY A 215 13.97 4.01 5.35
C GLY A 215 14.96 2.94 5.82
N VAL A 216 14.48 1.71 6.04
CA VAL A 216 15.30 0.61 6.61
C VAL A 216 16.41 0.18 5.66
N VAL A 217 16.07 -0.16 4.42
CA VAL A 217 17.01 -0.55 3.36
C VAL A 217 17.76 0.67 2.85
N GLY A 218 17.08 1.82 2.79
CA GLY A 218 17.70 3.11 2.49
C GLY A 218 17.83 3.41 1.00
N ILE A 219 17.09 2.76 0.10
CA ILE A 219 17.13 3.12 -1.33
C ILE A 219 16.51 4.52 -1.47
N ARG A 220 17.30 5.48 -1.95
CA ARG A 220 16.87 6.85 -2.21
C ARG A 220 16.63 7.03 -3.70
N PRO A 221 15.37 7.10 -4.16
CA PRO A 221 15.08 7.32 -5.57
C PRO A 221 15.63 8.67 -6.04
N ARG A 222 16.26 8.68 -7.21
CA ARG A 222 16.84 9.87 -7.82
C ARG A 222 16.44 9.96 -9.28
N ALA A 223 16.42 11.18 -9.81
CA ALA A 223 16.09 11.43 -11.21
C ALA A 223 17.32 11.48 -12.14
N ASP A 224 18.52 11.30 -11.62
CA ASP A 224 19.75 11.19 -12.41
C ASP A 224 20.26 9.73 -12.44
N ASP A 225 21.40 9.51 -13.09
CA ASP A 225 21.98 8.18 -13.32
C ASP A 225 22.83 7.72 -12.13
N VAL A 226 22.22 7.73 -10.94
CA VAL A 226 22.86 7.44 -9.65
C VAL A 226 21.95 6.58 -8.80
N LEU A 227 22.49 5.49 -8.27
CA LEU A 227 21.89 4.73 -7.18
C LEU A 227 22.43 5.23 -5.84
N GLU A 228 21.54 5.72 -4.99
CA GLU A 228 21.89 6.17 -3.63
C GLU A 228 21.25 5.26 -2.59
N ILE A 229 22.08 4.79 -1.65
CA ILE A 229 21.69 3.91 -0.54
C ILE A 229 22.09 4.59 0.78
N ASN A 230 21.14 4.88 1.66
CA ASN A 230 21.40 5.40 3.01
C ASN A 230 20.44 4.77 4.04
N PRO A 231 20.81 3.62 4.62
CA PRO A 231 19.97 2.94 5.61
C PRO A 231 19.79 3.78 6.88
N LEU A 232 18.53 4.01 7.30
CA LEU A 232 18.18 4.72 8.53
C LEU A 232 18.14 3.79 9.75
N LEU A 233 19.21 3.03 9.93
CA LEU A 233 19.37 2.10 11.04
C LEU A 233 20.48 2.54 11.99
N THR A 234 20.35 2.12 13.23
CA THR A 234 21.40 2.29 14.23
C THR A 234 22.48 1.22 14.07
N ALA A 235 23.72 1.57 14.43
CA ALA A 235 24.81 0.61 14.43
C ALA A 235 24.57 -0.50 15.49
N PRO A 236 25.15 -1.70 15.30
CA PRO A 236 25.13 -2.76 16.32
C PRO A 236 25.58 -2.26 17.69
N GLY A 237 24.97 -2.78 18.76
CA GLY A 237 25.29 -2.40 20.15
C GLY A 237 24.53 -1.20 20.70
N THR A 238 23.62 -0.59 19.93
CA THR A 238 22.73 0.49 20.41
C THR A 238 21.26 0.06 20.32
N GLY A 239 20.57 -0.01 21.46
CA GLY A 239 19.17 -0.41 21.53
C GLY A 239 18.91 -1.82 21.01
N ALA A 240 17.80 -2.01 20.28
CA ALA A 240 17.47 -3.25 19.58
C ALA A 240 17.72 -3.08 18.06
N PRO A 241 18.95 -3.17 17.54
CA PRO A 241 19.25 -2.92 16.14
C PRO A 241 18.78 -4.08 15.24
N ILE A 242 18.59 -3.82 13.94
CA ILE A 242 18.48 -4.87 12.92
C ILE A 242 19.90 -5.36 12.63
N GLN A 243 20.18 -6.64 12.91
CA GLN A 243 21.51 -7.22 12.76
C GLN A 243 21.84 -7.59 11.31
N TRP A 244 20.82 -7.90 10.51
CA TRP A 244 20.97 -8.25 9.11
C TRP A 244 19.65 -8.02 8.37
N PHE A 245 19.76 -7.70 7.08
CA PHE A 245 18.64 -7.70 6.14
C PHE A 245 19.16 -7.96 4.72
N ARG A 246 18.28 -8.42 3.84
CA ARG A 246 18.51 -8.46 2.40
C ARG A 246 17.22 -8.09 1.68
N ALA A 247 17.29 -7.06 0.84
CA ALA A 247 16.24 -6.73 -0.11
C ALA A 247 16.82 -6.97 -1.50
N GLU A 248 16.14 -7.76 -2.33
CA GLU A 248 16.70 -8.28 -3.58
C GLU A 248 15.74 -8.16 -4.75
N ARG A 249 16.29 -8.15 -5.97
CA ARG A 249 15.55 -8.09 -7.24
C ARG A 249 14.63 -6.87 -7.33
N ILE A 250 15.12 -5.72 -6.89
CA ILE A 250 14.37 -4.45 -6.87
C ILE A 250 14.57 -3.77 -8.22
N PRO A 251 13.51 -3.61 -9.04
CA PRO A 251 13.63 -2.92 -10.31
C PRO A 251 13.93 -1.43 -10.09
N TYR A 252 15.05 -0.94 -10.63
CA TYR A 252 15.45 0.46 -10.52
C TYR A 252 16.24 0.88 -11.78
N HIS A 253 15.73 1.88 -12.51
CA HIS A 253 16.39 2.44 -13.71
C HIS A 253 16.78 1.37 -14.76
N GLY A 254 15.92 0.37 -14.97
CA GLY A 254 16.16 -0.75 -15.90
C GLY A 254 17.03 -1.88 -15.34
N HIS A 255 17.53 -1.77 -14.11
CA HIS A 255 18.37 -2.78 -13.46
C HIS A 255 17.65 -3.51 -12.32
N LEU A 256 18.22 -4.64 -11.88
CA LEU A 256 17.84 -5.30 -10.63
C LEU A 256 18.86 -4.99 -9.53
N VAL A 257 18.43 -4.22 -8.53
CA VAL A 257 19.23 -3.85 -7.37
C VAL A 257 18.97 -4.82 -6.21
N SER A 258 20.03 -5.19 -5.50
CA SER A 258 19.94 -5.88 -4.20
C SER A 258 20.80 -5.16 -3.17
N VAL A 259 20.27 -4.97 -1.97
CA VAL A 259 20.96 -4.35 -0.84
C VAL A 259 20.97 -5.34 0.31
N THR A 260 22.17 -5.67 0.78
CA THR A 260 22.40 -6.61 1.88
C THR A 260 23.15 -5.89 2.99
N TYR A 261 22.65 -6.04 4.21
CA TYR A 261 23.41 -5.70 5.42
C TYR A 261 23.55 -6.94 6.27
N ASP A 262 24.76 -7.21 6.74
CA ASP A 262 25.06 -8.33 7.64
C ASP A 262 26.12 -7.87 8.66
N ALA A 263 25.74 -7.69 9.92
CA ALA A 263 26.64 -7.10 10.91
C ALA A 263 27.90 -7.94 11.17
N ASP A 264 27.82 -9.27 11.11
CA ASP A 264 28.95 -10.18 11.34
C ASP A 264 29.33 -11.01 10.10
N GLY A 265 28.56 -10.90 9.02
CA GLY A 265 28.80 -11.58 7.74
C GLY A 265 28.39 -13.04 7.72
N ARG A 266 27.83 -13.58 8.82
CA ARG A 266 27.50 -15.01 8.95
C ARG A 266 26.13 -15.35 8.39
N ARG A 267 25.20 -14.39 8.28
CA ARG A 267 23.83 -14.66 7.83
C ARG A 267 23.79 -15.00 6.35
N PHE A 268 24.51 -14.26 5.53
CA PHE A 268 24.49 -14.43 4.07
C PHE A 268 25.81 -14.97 3.50
N GLY A 269 26.89 -15.02 4.29
CA GLY A 269 28.19 -15.53 3.84
C GLY A 269 28.85 -14.64 2.78
N GLN A 270 28.48 -13.36 2.71
CA GLN A 270 28.96 -12.38 1.72
C GLN A 270 29.90 -11.31 2.32
N GLY A 271 30.40 -11.57 3.54
CA GLY A 271 31.19 -10.63 4.33
C GLY A 271 30.32 -9.71 5.19
N ALA A 272 30.92 -9.12 6.22
CA ALA A 272 30.25 -8.19 7.12
C ALA A 272 30.10 -6.80 6.46
N GLY A 273 29.05 -6.08 6.87
CA GLY A 273 28.77 -4.71 6.45
C GLY A 273 27.61 -4.60 5.45
N LEU A 274 27.55 -3.44 4.79
CA LEU A 274 26.59 -3.09 3.75
C LEU A 274 27.18 -3.44 2.37
N ARG A 275 26.40 -4.13 1.54
CA ARG A 275 26.74 -4.51 0.18
C ARG A 275 25.57 -4.17 -0.75
N VAL A 276 25.90 -3.67 -1.94
CA VAL A 276 24.95 -3.35 -3.00
C VAL A 276 25.35 -4.12 -4.25
N ASP A 277 24.42 -4.90 -4.79
CA ASP A 277 24.58 -5.61 -6.06
C ASP A 277 23.65 -5.00 -7.12
N VAL A 278 24.15 -4.87 -8.35
CA VAL A 278 23.39 -4.49 -9.55
C VAL A 278 23.52 -5.62 -10.55
N ASP A 279 22.39 -6.16 -11.01
CA ASP A 279 22.31 -7.29 -11.94
C ASP A 279 23.16 -8.50 -11.49
N GLY A 280 23.14 -8.76 -10.18
CA GLY A 280 23.86 -9.86 -9.54
C GLY A 280 25.36 -9.64 -9.33
N ARG A 281 25.90 -8.46 -9.65
CA ARG A 281 27.32 -8.11 -9.46
C ARG A 281 27.47 -7.02 -8.39
N GLU A 282 28.48 -7.14 -7.54
CA GLU A 282 28.76 -6.13 -6.51
C GLU A 282 29.09 -4.79 -7.18
N ALA A 283 28.34 -3.75 -6.81
CA ALA A 283 28.49 -2.39 -7.32
C ALA A 283 28.98 -1.40 -6.25
N GLY A 284 28.83 -1.75 -4.97
CA GLY A 284 29.36 -0.96 -3.86
C GLY A 284 29.30 -1.70 -2.52
N ARG A 285 30.18 -1.30 -1.60
CA ARG A 285 30.22 -1.88 -0.26
C ARG A 285 30.72 -0.89 0.79
N SER A 286 30.38 -1.15 2.04
CA SER A 286 30.91 -0.46 3.22
C SER A 286 30.94 -1.38 4.43
N ALA A 287 31.99 -1.29 5.25
CA ALA A 287 32.06 -2.04 6.52
C ALA A 287 31.01 -1.58 7.56
N LYS A 288 30.40 -0.41 7.38
CA LYS A 288 29.41 0.20 8.28
C LYS A 288 28.16 0.61 7.51
N LEU A 289 27.03 0.77 8.22
CA LEU A 289 25.84 1.43 7.70
C LEU A 289 26.13 2.92 7.44
N THR A 290 26.37 3.26 6.18
CA THR A 290 26.69 4.61 5.72
C THR A 290 26.05 4.87 4.37
N ARG A 291 25.93 6.15 3.98
CA ARG A 291 25.49 6.55 2.66
C ARG A 291 26.48 6.03 1.60
N LEU A 292 25.97 5.38 0.57
CA LEU A 292 26.68 4.95 -0.63
C LEU A 292 26.04 5.59 -1.86
N THR A 293 26.88 6.04 -2.78
CA THR A 293 26.46 6.63 -4.05
C THR A 293 27.20 5.90 -5.17
N ILE A 294 26.45 5.30 -6.07
CA ILE A 294 26.97 4.42 -7.12
C ILE A 294 26.49 4.99 -8.47
N PRO A 295 27.39 5.32 -9.42
CA PRO A 295 26.98 5.64 -10.77
C PRO A 295 26.18 4.49 -11.39
N LEU A 296 24.98 4.78 -11.88
CA LEU A 296 24.08 3.80 -12.46
C LEU A 296 23.41 4.39 -13.71
N PRO A 297 24.08 4.33 -14.88
CA PRO A 297 23.47 4.67 -16.16
C PRO A 297 22.17 3.89 -16.34
N ARG A 298 21.12 4.56 -16.84
CA ARG A 298 19.83 3.89 -17.06
C ARG A 298 19.92 2.85 -18.16
N ALA A 299 19.31 1.70 -17.91
CA ALA A 299 18.98 0.72 -18.94
C ALA A 299 17.52 0.87 -19.38
N GLU A 300 17.19 0.30 -20.54
CA GLU A 300 15.79 0.19 -20.96
C GLU A 300 15.01 -0.66 -19.95
N ASN A 301 13.84 -0.17 -19.55
CA ASN A 301 12.97 -0.94 -18.68
C ASN A 301 12.46 -2.17 -19.43
N ALA A 302 12.43 -3.32 -18.74
CA ALA A 302 11.76 -4.50 -19.27
C ALA A 302 10.30 -4.17 -19.63
N PRO A 303 9.79 -4.60 -20.81
CA PRO A 303 8.42 -4.33 -21.20
C PRO A 303 7.46 -5.02 -20.22
N ILE A 304 6.49 -4.27 -19.70
CA ILE A 304 5.46 -4.80 -18.81
C ILE A 304 4.26 -5.19 -19.66
N ALA A 305 3.94 -6.48 -19.69
CA ALA A 305 2.71 -6.97 -20.32
C ALA A 305 1.49 -6.50 -19.51
N ARG A 306 0.65 -5.63 -20.09
CA ARG A 306 -0.58 -5.12 -19.49
C ARG A 306 -1.80 -5.75 -20.16
N ALA A 307 -1.97 -7.06 -19.96
CA ALA A 307 -3.12 -7.78 -20.48
C ALA A 307 -4.41 -7.23 -19.87
N ILE A 308 -5.41 -6.95 -20.70
CA ILE A 308 -6.70 -6.41 -20.26
C ILE A 308 -7.60 -7.58 -19.91
N ASN A 309 -8.00 -7.70 -18.63
CA ASN A 309 -9.00 -8.66 -18.23
C ASN A 309 -10.35 -8.30 -18.87
N ARG A 310 -10.82 -9.14 -19.80
CA ARG A 310 -12.09 -8.99 -20.52
C ARG A 310 -13.30 -9.44 -19.71
N ALA A 311 -13.08 -10.16 -18.62
CA ALA A 311 -14.15 -10.67 -17.76
C ALA A 311 -14.61 -9.66 -16.70
N VAL A 312 -13.85 -8.61 -16.38
CA VAL A 312 -14.25 -7.69 -15.30
C VAL A 312 -15.56 -6.99 -15.65
N GLN A 313 -16.55 -7.11 -14.78
CA GLN A 313 -17.78 -6.35 -14.84
C GLN A 313 -17.68 -5.12 -13.93
N VAL A 314 -17.21 -4.00 -14.48
CA VAL A 314 -17.15 -2.72 -13.72
C VAL A 314 -18.53 -2.12 -13.54
N GLU A 315 -19.37 -2.20 -14.57
CA GLU A 315 -20.75 -1.71 -14.56
C GLU A 315 -21.73 -2.89 -14.63
N ARG A 316 -22.57 -3.03 -13.59
CA ARG A 316 -23.46 -4.20 -13.39
C ARG A 316 -24.56 -4.34 -14.45
N THR A 317 -24.90 -3.25 -15.13
CA THR A 317 -25.93 -3.21 -16.18
C THR A 317 -25.37 -3.54 -17.57
N GLY A 318 -24.04 -3.47 -17.73
CA GLY A 318 -23.33 -3.70 -18.99
C GLY A 318 -22.89 -5.15 -19.20
N PHE A 319 -22.04 -5.34 -20.21
CA PHE A 319 -21.30 -6.59 -20.41
C PHE A 319 -20.00 -6.58 -19.59
N PRO A 320 -19.52 -7.75 -19.14
CA PRO A 320 -20.08 -9.08 -19.42
C PRO A 320 -21.37 -9.40 -18.65
N LYS A 321 -22.19 -10.30 -19.21
CA LYS A 321 -23.38 -10.88 -18.54
C LYS A 321 -23.05 -12.25 -18.00
N LEU A 322 -23.58 -12.57 -16.81
CA LEU A 322 -23.21 -13.74 -16.03
C LEU A 322 -24.38 -14.73 -15.95
N THR A 323 -24.06 -16.01 -16.06
CA THR A 323 -25.00 -17.12 -15.85
C THR A 323 -24.29 -18.27 -15.16
N ALA A 324 -25.01 -19.08 -14.40
CA ALA A 324 -24.44 -20.21 -13.69
C ALA A 324 -25.42 -21.39 -13.63
N SER A 325 -24.91 -22.60 -13.35
CA SER A 325 -25.72 -23.81 -13.15
C SER A 325 -26.67 -23.70 -11.96
N SER A 326 -26.22 -23.00 -10.92
CA SER A 326 -26.97 -22.71 -9.69
C SER A 326 -26.35 -21.49 -9.01
N GLY A 327 -26.96 -20.99 -7.92
CA GLY A 327 -26.48 -19.75 -7.27
C GLY A 327 -26.47 -18.54 -8.23
N ALA A 328 -27.47 -18.43 -9.11
CA ALA A 328 -27.53 -17.44 -10.19
C ALA A 328 -28.04 -16.05 -9.75
N ASP A 329 -27.83 -15.71 -8.48
CA ASP A 329 -28.03 -14.34 -7.99
C ASP A 329 -26.98 -13.42 -8.62
N GLN A 330 -27.42 -12.28 -9.18
CA GLN A 330 -26.52 -11.42 -9.97
C GLN A 330 -25.47 -10.74 -9.09
N GLU A 331 -25.81 -10.41 -7.84
CA GLU A 331 -24.88 -9.81 -6.89
C GLU A 331 -23.78 -10.82 -6.52
N ALA A 332 -24.16 -12.05 -6.16
CA ALA A 332 -23.21 -13.10 -5.81
C ALA A 332 -22.35 -13.57 -7.00
N MET A 333 -22.88 -13.52 -8.23
CA MET A 333 -22.10 -13.83 -9.43
C MET A 333 -21.12 -12.71 -9.79
N HIS A 334 -21.51 -11.45 -9.55
CA HIS A 334 -20.65 -10.29 -9.81
C HIS A 334 -19.32 -10.39 -9.08
N ASP A 335 -19.34 -10.86 -7.84
CA ASP A 335 -18.14 -11.06 -7.03
C ASP A 335 -17.07 -11.96 -7.67
N ALA A 336 -17.45 -12.87 -8.59
CA ALA A 336 -16.52 -13.73 -9.31
C ALA A 336 -15.87 -13.07 -10.54
N VAL A 337 -16.23 -11.82 -10.83
CA VAL A 337 -15.74 -11.01 -11.95
C VAL A 337 -15.62 -9.52 -11.59
N ASP A 338 -15.53 -9.16 -10.31
CA ASP A 338 -15.47 -7.77 -9.85
C ASP A 338 -14.06 -7.19 -9.93
N GLY A 339 -13.08 -8.00 -10.33
CA GLY A 339 -11.68 -7.63 -10.45
C GLY A 339 -10.88 -7.79 -9.15
N ARG A 340 -11.50 -8.29 -8.07
CA ARG A 340 -10.87 -8.45 -6.77
C ARG A 340 -10.48 -9.91 -6.57
N THR A 341 -9.26 -10.13 -6.08
CA THR A 341 -8.78 -11.48 -5.79
C THR A 341 -8.21 -11.52 -4.38
N TRP A 342 -9.06 -11.88 -3.43
CA TRP A 342 -8.67 -12.08 -2.04
C TRP A 342 -9.28 -13.37 -1.50
N PHE A 343 -8.64 -13.91 -0.46
CA PHE A 343 -9.01 -15.19 0.15
C PHE A 343 -9.25 -15.04 1.66
N PHE A 344 -9.72 -13.87 2.10
CA PHE A 344 -9.94 -13.55 3.50
C PHE A 344 -11.29 -14.14 3.97
N PRO A 345 -11.32 -15.07 4.95
CA PRO A 345 -12.56 -15.71 5.39
C PRO A 345 -13.61 -14.74 5.95
N GLU A 346 -13.17 -13.63 6.53
CA GLU A 346 -13.98 -12.54 7.09
C GLU A 346 -14.58 -11.61 6.04
N LEU A 347 -14.02 -11.59 4.82
CA LEU A 347 -14.52 -10.82 3.68
C LEU A 347 -15.01 -11.78 2.61
N VAL A 348 -16.25 -12.24 2.78
CA VAL A 348 -16.89 -13.15 1.82
C VAL A 348 -16.91 -12.50 0.44
N ASN A 349 -16.38 -13.22 -0.55
CA ASN A 349 -16.40 -12.86 -1.96
C ASN A 349 -16.55 -14.13 -2.79
N GLY A 350 -17.13 -13.99 -3.97
CA GLY A 350 -17.11 -14.98 -5.04
C GLY A 350 -18.40 -15.79 -5.17
N TRP A 351 -18.57 -16.39 -6.35
CA TRP A 351 -19.72 -17.22 -6.67
C TRP A 351 -19.61 -18.60 -6.02
N THR A 352 -20.72 -19.06 -5.41
CA THR A 352 -20.86 -20.39 -4.82
C THR A 352 -22.11 -21.08 -5.40
N PRO A 353 -22.00 -22.29 -5.97
CA PRO A 353 -23.16 -23.04 -6.42
C PRO A 353 -24.02 -23.48 -5.21
N THR A 354 -25.34 -23.49 -5.38
CA THR A 354 -26.29 -23.83 -4.31
C THR A 354 -26.68 -25.31 -4.28
N THR A 355 -26.14 -26.12 -5.20
CA THR A 355 -26.44 -27.56 -5.31
C THR A 355 -25.20 -28.41 -5.05
N THR A 356 -25.43 -29.66 -4.61
CA THR A 356 -24.37 -30.65 -4.36
C THR A 356 -24.04 -31.50 -5.58
N ALA A 357 -24.58 -31.16 -6.76
CA ALA A 357 -24.30 -31.91 -7.98
C ALA A 357 -22.79 -31.86 -8.29
N ALA A 358 -22.24 -33.02 -8.69
CA ALA A 358 -20.80 -33.20 -8.84
C ALA A 358 -20.17 -32.22 -9.83
N GLU A 359 -20.91 -31.81 -10.86
CA GLU A 359 -20.48 -30.83 -11.85
C GLU A 359 -21.31 -29.54 -11.72
N GLN A 360 -20.64 -28.39 -11.74
CA GLN A 360 -21.24 -27.04 -11.74
C GLN A 360 -20.57 -26.19 -12.82
N TRP A 361 -21.23 -25.10 -13.24
CA TRP A 361 -20.65 -24.20 -14.24
C TRP A 361 -20.98 -22.73 -13.98
N PHE A 362 -20.04 -21.87 -14.40
CA PHE A 362 -20.15 -20.42 -14.41
C PHE A 362 -19.78 -19.91 -15.80
N ALA A 363 -20.61 -19.05 -16.40
CA ALA A 363 -20.43 -18.59 -17.77
C ALA A 363 -20.52 -17.08 -17.89
N ILE A 364 -19.59 -16.55 -18.69
CA ILE A 364 -19.39 -15.14 -18.98
C ILE A 364 -19.74 -14.91 -20.44
N ASN A 365 -20.69 -14.03 -20.71
CA ASN A 365 -20.99 -13.50 -22.03
C ASN A 365 -20.34 -12.13 -22.18
N LEU A 366 -19.40 -11.98 -23.10
CA LEU A 366 -18.64 -10.74 -23.34
C LEU A 366 -19.40 -9.72 -24.21
N GLY A 367 -20.58 -10.08 -24.72
CA GLY A 367 -21.42 -9.25 -25.60
C GLY A 367 -20.94 -9.17 -27.04
N LYS A 368 -19.63 -9.31 -27.27
CA LYS A 368 -19.01 -9.43 -28.59
C LYS A 368 -17.83 -10.40 -28.55
N PRO A 369 -17.51 -11.09 -29.66
CA PRO A 369 -16.32 -11.92 -29.73
C PRO A 369 -15.05 -11.14 -29.35
N GLN A 370 -14.24 -11.73 -28.45
CA GLN A 370 -12.89 -11.27 -28.13
C GLN A 370 -11.91 -12.40 -28.46
N THR A 371 -10.72 -12.05 -28.93
CA THR A 371 -9.64 -13.04 -29.08
C THR A 371 -9.02 -13.25 -27.71
N LEU A 372 -9.15 -14.46 -27.19
CA LEU A 372 -8.66 -14.85 -25.86
C LEU A 372 -7.67 -16.00 -26.00
N SER A 373 -6.70 -16.06 -25.10
CA SER A 373 -5.67 -17.10 -25.06
C SER A 373 -5.30 -17.55 -23.66
N ARG A 374 -5.81 -16.86 -22.63
CA ARG A 374 -5.48 -17.18 -21.24
C ARG A 374 -6.64 -16.87 -20.30
N ALA A 375 -6.72 -17.65 -19.22
CA ALA A 375 -7.54 -17.35 -18.05
C ALA A 375 -6.73 -17.46 -16.76
N GLU A 376 -7.16 -16.73 -15.74
CA GLU A 376 -6.72 -16.91 -14.37
C GLU A 376 -7.95 -17.25 -13.53
N LEU A 377 -7.90 -18.37 -12.81
CA LEU A 377 -9.00 -18.86 -11.97
C LEU A 377 -8.57 -18.87 -10.51
N ALA A 378 -9.36 -18.25 -9.64
CA ALA A 378 -9.10 -18.21 -8.21
C ALA A 378 -10.20 -18.95 -7.45
N PHE A 379 -9.82 -19.93 -6.64
CA PHE A 379 -10.75 -20.73 -5.84
C PHE A 379 -10.45 -20.61 -4.35
N PHE A 380 -11.48 -20.39 -3.54
CA PHE A 380 -11.34 -20.33 -2.10
C PHE A 380 -11.34 -21.73 -1.47
N SER A 381 -10.53 -21.90 -0.44
CA SER A 381 -10.57 -23.07 0.43
C SER A 381 -10.31 -22.69 1.88
N ASP A 382 -11.07 -23.29 2.78
CA ASP A 382 -11.00 -23.06 4.23
C ASP A 382 -10.68 -24.34 5.01
N GLY A 383 -10.41 -25.46 4.32
CA GLY A 383 -10.25 -26.77 4.94
C GLY A 383 -11.54 -27.32 5.57
N LYS A 384 -12.69 -26.64 5.44
CA LYS A 384 -13.97 -27.00 6.07
C LYS A 384 -15.14 -27.12 5.08
N GLN A 385 -15.65 -26.03 4.53
CA GLN A 385 -16.81 -26.06 3.63
C GLN A 385 -16.36 -26.01 2.17
N PHE A 386 -15.28 -25.28 1.90
CA PHE A 386 -14.85 -24.95 0.54
C PHE A 386 -13.53 -25.62 0.18
N ALA A 387 -13.47 -26.09 -1.05
CA ALA A 387 -12.26 -26.64 -1.64
C ALA A 387 -12.12 -26.16 -3.10
N ALA A 388 -10.87 -26.09 -3.56
CA ALA A 388 -10.61 -26.03 -4.99
C ALA A 388 -11.27 -27.25 -5.68
N PRO A 389 -11.72 -27.10 -6.93
CA PRO A 389 -12.32 -28.20 -7.66
C PRO A 389 -11.31 -29.33 -7.90
N SER A 390 -11.80 -30.57 -8.00
CA SER A 390 -10.93 -31.73 -8.30
C SER A 390 -10.46 -31.74 -9.76
N ALA A 391 -11.26 -31.14 -10.65
CA ALA A 391 -10.94 -30.90 -12.05
C ALA A 391 -11.79 -29.73 -12.57
N PHE A 392 -11.35 -29.11 -13.66
CA PHE A 392 -12.15 -28.15 -14.39
C PHE A 392 -11.87 -28.24 -15.88
N ARG A 393 -12.75 -27.64 -16.68
CA ARG A 393 -12.54 -27.38 -18.10
C ARG A 393 -13.15 -26.04 -18.48
N LEU A 394 -12.55 -25.38 -19.48
CA LEU A 394 -13.13 -24.20 -20.11
C LEU A 394 -13.83 -24.61 -21.40
N GLN A 395 -14.95 -23.95 -21.67
CA GLN A 395 -15.74 -24.14 -22.86
C GLN A 395 -16.03 -22.80 -23.52
N ILE A 396 -16.20 -22.81 -24.84
CA ILE A 396 -16.68 -21.66 -25.59
C ILE A 396 -17.99 -21.97 -26.29
N ARG A 397 -18.80 -20.93 -26.49
CA ARG A 397 -20.05 -21.07 -27.25
C ARG A 397 -19.76 -21.01 -28.75
N ARG A 398 -20.20 -22.02 -29.50
CA ARG A 398 -20.21 -22.06 -30.97
C ARG A 398 -21.65 -22.26 -31.43
N GLY A 399 -22.29 -21.18 -31.90
CA GLY A 399 -23.73 -21.21 -32.18
C GLY A 399 -24.54 -21.59 -30.94
N GLU A 400 -25.24 -22.72 -31.00
CA GLU A 400 -26.08 -23.21 -29.90
C GLU A 400 -25.42 -24.28 -29.01
N THR A 401 -24.16 -24.62 -29.27
CA THR A 401 -23.43 -25.65 -28.53
C THR A 401 -22.30 -25.04 -27.71
N TRP A 402 -21.93 -25.74 -26.63
CA TRP A 402 -20.73 -25.48 -25.87
C TRP A 402 -19.69 -26.53 -26.24
N GLU A 403 -18.48 -26.08 -26.57
CA GLU A 403 -17.37 -26.94 -26.96
C GLU A 403 -16.20 -26.74 -26.00
N ASP A 404 -15.54 -27.82 -25.60
CA ASP A 404 -14.36 -27.79 -24.74
C ASP A 404 -13.20 -27.08 -25.45
N LEU A 405 -12.56 -26.14 -24.74
CA LEU A 405 -11.31 -25.56 -25.18
C LEU A 405 -10.15 -26.53 -24.88
N PRO A 406 -9.28 -26.83 -25.85
CA PRO A 406 -8.04 -27.55 -25.59
C PRO A 406 -7.09 -26.62 -24.82
N THR A 407 -7.02 -26.80 -23.50
CA THR A 407 -6.24 -25.94 -22.60
C THR A 407 -5.00 -26.65 -22.06
N GLN A 408 -3.95 -25.86 -21.81
CA GLN A 408 -2.84 -26.21 -20.93
C GLN A 408 -3.04 -25.44 -19.62
N ALA A 409 -3.13 -26.15 -18.50
CA ALA A 409 -3.49 -25.56 -17.21
C ALA A 409 -2.64 -26.11 -16.07
N ASP A 410 -2.45 -25.28 -15.05
CA ASP A 410 -1.99 -25.72 -13.73
C ASP A 410 -3.05 -26.62 -13.07
N ALA A 411 -2.63 -27.45 -12.11
CA ALA A 411 -3.59 -28.05 -11.19
C ALA A 411 -4.31 -26.96 -10.39
N PRO A 412 -5.59 -27.14 -10.00
CA PRO A 412 -6.32 -26.16 -9.20
C PRO A 412 -5.57 -25.77 -7.93
N VAL A 413 -5.28 -24.47 -7.78
CA VAL A 413 -4.54 -23.92 -6.63
C VAL A 413 -5.54 -23.37 -5.60
N ALA A 414 -5.57 -23.98 -4.42
CA ALA A 414 -6.37 -23.48 -3.30
C ALA A 414 -5.82 -22.14 -2.79
N ASN A 415 -6.67 -21.12 -2.67
CA ASN A 415 -6.30 -19.76 -2.23
C ASN A 415 -5.13 -19.16 -3.04
N GLY A 416 -5.09 -19.47 -4.33
CA GLY A 416 -4.09 -18.95 -5.26
C GLY A 416 -4.66 -18.81 -6.67
N ILE A 417 -3.77 -18.56 -7.62
CA ILE A 417 -4.13 -18.39 -9.04
C ILE A 417 -3.81 -19.67 -9.79
N THR A 418 -4.82 -20.26 -10.41
CA THR A 418 -4.69 -21.34 -11.39
C THR A 418 -4.57 -20.71 -12.78
N HIS A 419 -3.42 -20.87 -13.44
CA HIS A 419 -3.23 -20.33 -14.78
C HIS A 419 -3.70 -21.33 -15.83
N VAL A 420 -4.38 -20.82 -16.84
CA VAL A 420 -4.92 -21.61 -17.95
C VAL A 420 -4.59 -20.90 -19.25
N SER A 421 -4.08 -21.62 -20.25
CA SER A 421 -3.73 -21.07 -21.55
C SER A 421 -4.19 -21.97 -22.69
N TRP A 422 -4.44 -21.38 -23.85
CA TRP A 422 -4.83 -22.08 -25.08
C TRP A 422 -4.41 -21.27 -26.31
N SER A 423 -4.52 -21.87 -27.49
CA SER A 423 -4.25 -21.15 -28.75
C SER A 423 -5.23 -19.98 -28.93
N PRO A 424 -4.79 -18.79 -29.36
CA PRO A 424 -5.66 -17.62 -29.50
C PRO A 424 -6.96 -17.93 -30.25
N THR A 425 -8.10 -17.73 -29.58
CA THR A 425 -9.41 -18.16 -30.07
C THR A 425 -10.43 -17.04 -29.89
N ALA A 426 -11.15 -16.70 -30.95
CA ALA A 426 -12.27 -15.76 -30.89
C ALA A 426 -13.49 -16.40 -30.21
N ALA A 427 -13.92 -15.82 -29.08
CA ALA A 427 -15.06 -16.28 -28.29
C ALA A 427 -15.90 -15.10 -27.79
N GLY A 428 -17.22 -15.19 -27.94
CA GLY A 428 -18.17 -14.23 -27.37
C GLY A 428 -18.70 -14.67 -25.99
N GLN A 429 -18.65 -15.97 -25.69
CA GLN A 429 -19.02 -16.51 -24.39
C GLN A 429 -18.04 -17.61 -23.99
N VAL A 430 -17.67 -17.63 -22.72
CA VAL A 430 -16.78 -18.62 -22.11
C VAL A 430 -17.48 -19.20 -20.89
N ARG A 431 -17.39 -20.52 -20.70
CA ARG A 431 -17.97 -21.24 -19.56
C ARG A 431 -16.89 -22.04 -18.85
N LEU A 432 -16.73 -21.79 -17.56
CA LEU A 432 -15.97 -22.64 -16.66
C LEU A 432 -16.88 -23.75 -16.15
N VAL A 433 -16.46 -24.99 -16.32
CA VAL A 433 -17.12 -26.17 -15.74
C VAL A 433 -16.19 -26.77 -14.70
N VAL A 434 -16.69 -26.97 -13.48
CA VAL A 434 -15.90 -27.45 -12.33
C VAL A 434 -16.51 -28.73 -11.77
N ALA A 435 -15.63 -29.66 -11.39
CA ALA A 435 -15.99 -30.84 -10.60
C ALA A 435 -15.81 -30.52 -9.11
N GLN A 436 -16.89 -30.59 -8.34
CA GLN A 436 -16.85 -30.37 -6.90
C GLN A 436 -16.10 -31.52 -6.21
N THR A 437 -15.27 -31.18 -5.23
CA THR A 437 -14.60 -32.16 -4.37
C THR A 437 -15.64 -32.82 -3.47
N ALA A 438 -15.61 -34.15 -3.32
CA ALA A 438 -16.64 -34.88 -2.57
C ALA A 438 -16.83 -34.31 -1.15
N GLY A 439 -18.07 -33.95 -0.82
CA GLY A 439 -18.44 -33.38 0.47
C GLY A 439 -18.05 -31.91 0.69
N ARG A 440 -17.52 -31.21 -0.32
CA ARG A 440 -17.11 -29.79 -0.27
C ARG A 440 -17.67 -29.02 -1.45
N SER A 441 -18.02 -27.75 -1.23
CA SER A 441 -18.47 -26.86 -2.31
C SER A 441 -17.29 -26.11 -2.94
N VAL A 442 -17.43 -25.77 -4.21
CA VAL A 442 -16.51 -24.81 -4.87
C VAL A 442 -16.95 -23.39 -4.54
N ARG A 443 -15.98 -22.48 -4.35
CA ARG A 443 -16.23 -21.04 -4.36
C ARG A 443 -15.24 -20.39 -5.32
N LEU A 444 -15.77 -19.84 -6.43
CA LEU A 444 -15.00 -19.13 -7.43
C LEU A 444 -14.85 -17.68 -6.98
N ILE A 445 -13.64 -17.30 -6.58
CA ILE A 445 -13.32 -15.94 -6.15
C ILE A 445 -13.24 -15.00 -7.33
N GLU A 446 -12.62 -15.42 -8.43
CA GLU A 446 -12.44 -14.57 -9.59
C GLU A 446 -12.13 -15.43 -10.82
N MET A 447 -12.74 -15.08 -11.95
CA MET A 447 -12.43 -15.62 -13.28
C MET A 447 -12.00 -14.49 -14.20
N LYS A 448 -10.71 -14.46 -14.56
CA LYS A 448 -10.16 -13.48 -15.50
C LYS A 448 -9.97 -14.09 -16.88
N LEU A 449 -10.21 -13.31 -17.93
CA LEU A 449 -10.06 -13.72 -19.34
C LEU A 449 -9.18 -12.73 -20.08
N PHE A 450 -8.16 -13.20 -20.79
CA PHE A 450 -7.18 -12.36 -21.49
C PHE A 450 -7.02 -12.73 -22.97
#